data_AF-A0A2E9N173-F1
#
_entry.id   AF-A0A2E9N173-F1
#
_cell.length_a   1.000
_cell.length_b   1.000
_cell.length_c   1.000
_cell.angle_alpha   90.00
_cell.angle_beta   90.00
_cell.angle_gamma   90.00
#
_symmetry.space_group_name_H-M   'P 1'
#
loop_
_entity.id
_entity.type
_entity.pdbx_description
1 polymer ?
#
loop_
_entity_poly.entity_id
_entity_poly.type
_entity_poly.pdbx_seq_one_letter_code
_entity_poly.pdbx_strand_id
1 'polypeptide(L)'
;MLRASATTTETEVNINGINGNVSAADVGVEFGAELMQFAEAVATRNQAGLEQSRTALRSIAGTDVLVDAAGVAANFQRMVRIADSMGIPIDDTESDLGKSVRSELDLGRFASAQNTFG
;
A
#
# COMPACT_ATOMS: atom_id res chain seq x y z
N MET A 1 -4.84 -12.76 -2.27
CA MET A 1 -4.35 -13.68 -1.22
C MET A 1 -5.03 -13.45 0.13
N LEU A 2 -4.90 -12.27 0.76
CA LEU A 2 -5.45 -12.00 2.12
C LEU A 2 -6.95 -12.34 2.28
N ARG A 3 -7.82 -11.87 1.38
CA ARG A 3 -9.27 -12.16 1.43
C ARG A 3 -9.59 -13.63 1.12
N ALA A 4 -8.90 -14.25 0.16
CA ALA A 4 -9.09 -15.67 -0.17
C ALA A 4 -8.77 -16.57 1.04
N SER A 5 -7.66 -16.28 1.74
CA SER A 5 -7.29 -16.97 2.98
C SER A 5 -8.31 -16.74 4.09
N ALA A 6 -8.83 -15.51 4.23
CA ALA A 6 -9.85 -15.16 5.22
C ALA A 6 -11.18 -15.92 5.01
N THR A 7 -11.58 -16.13 3.75
CA THR A 7 -12.76 -16.95 3.42
C THR A 7 -12.56 -18.42 3.81
N THR A 8 -11.34 -18.96 3.69
CA THR A 8 -11.03 -20.33 4.11
C THR A 8 -11.04 -20.50 5.64
N THR A 9 -10.70 -19.46 6.40
CA THR A 9 -10.59 -19.51 7.86
C THR A 9 -11.80 -18.88 8.58
N GLU A 10 -12.89 -18.59 7.87
CA GLU A 10 -14.09 -17.89 8.40
C GLU A 10 -13.75 -16.62 9.18
N THR A 11 -12.70 -15.92 8.78
CA THR A 11 -12.20 -14.73 9.47
C THR A 11 -12.73 -13.49 8.77
N GLU A 12 -13.45 -12.65 9.50
CA GLU A 12 -13.91 -11.38 8.97
C GLU A 12 -12.73 -10.39 8.94
N VAL A 13 -12.34 -9.92 7.74
CA VAL A 13 -11.21 -9.02 7.55
C VAL A 13 -11.69 -7.71 6.93
N ASN A 14 -11.51 -6.62 7.65
CA ASN A 14 -11.73 -5.28 7.12
C ASN A 14 -10.54 -4.85 6.25
N ILE A 15 -10.68 -4.95 4.93
CA ILE A 15 -9.60 -4.59 4.00
C ILE A 15 -9.43 -3.08 3.81
N ASN A 16 -10.32 -2.25 4.36
CA ASN A 16 -10.16 -0.79 4.25
C ASN A 16 -8.91 -0.28 4.99
N GLY A 17 -8.39 -1.08 5.94
CA GLY A 17 -7.11 -0.85 6.62
C GLY A 17 -5.92 -0.61 5.67
N ILE A 18 -5.96 -1.14 4.45
CA ILE A 18 -4.85 -1.06 3.49
C ILE A 18 -5.08 -0.05 2.35
N ASN A 19 -6.14 0.77 2.42
CA ASN A 19 -6.55 1.63 1.30
C ASN A 19 -5.88 3.02 1.27
N GLY A 20 -4.84 3.24 2.09
CA GLY A 20 -4.05 4.47 2.09
C GLY A 20 -4.71 5.69 2.76
N ASN A 21 -5.78 5.49 3.53
CA ASN A 21 -6.39 6.56 4.33
C ASN A 21 -5.72 6.62 5.72
N VAL A 22 -5.52 7.82 6.28
CA VAL A 22 -4.85 8.02 7.58
C VAL A 22 -5.55 7.31 8.73
N SER A 23 -6.88 7.41 8.81
CA SER A 23 -7.67 6.75 9.87
C SER A 23 -7.62 5.22 9.82
N ALA A 24 -7.34 4.65 8.65
CA ALA A 24 -7.20 3.21 8.41
C ALA A 24 -5.78 2.74 8.69
N ALA A 25 -4.79 3.59 8.40
CA ALA A 25 -3.38 3.31 8.67
C ALA A 25 -3.09 3.19 10.17
N ASP A 26 -3.84 3.91 11.02
CA ASP A 26 -3.69 3.87 12.48
C ASP A 26 -4.31 2.62 13.14
N VAL A 27 -5.00 1.78 12.36
CA VAL A 27 -5.68 0.58 12.89
C VAL A 27 -4.71 -0.60 12.95
N GLY A 28 -4.25 -0.95 14.15
CA GLY A 28 -3.56 -2.21 14.42
C GLY A 28 -2.08 -2.25 14.01
N VAL A 29 -1.51 -1.13 13.54
CA VAL A 29 -0.09 -0.99 13.22
C VAL A 29 0.50 0.16 14.05
N GLU A 30 1.53 -0.15 14.84
CA GLU A 30 2.27 0.86 15.59
C GLU A 30 2.90 1.89 14.63
N PHE A 31 2.70 3.18 14.90
CA PHE A 31 3.13 4.29 14.03
C PHE A 31 2.53 4.26 12.61
N GLY A 32 1.39 3.59 12.43
CA GLY A 32 0.84 3.32 11.11
C GLY A 32 0.54 4.58 10.29
N ALA A 33 0.05 5.65 10.93
CA ALA A 33 -0.19 6.93 10.27
C ALA A 33 1.10 7.57 9.70
N GLU A 34 2.18 7.61 10.47
CA GLU A 34 3.47 8.17 10.07
C GLU A 34 4.18 7.30 9.03
N LEU A 35 4.12 5.98 9.20
CA LEU A 35 4.64 5.01 8.24
C LEU A 35 3.94 5.16 6.88
N MET A 36 2.61 5.29 6.88
CA MET A 36 1.83 5.48 5.66
C MET A 36 2.16 6.81 4.99
N GLN A 37 2.22 7.91 5.74
CA GLN A 37 2.58 9.23 5.18
C GLN A 37 4.00 9.23 4.57
N PHE A 38 4.95 8.57 5.24
CA PHE A 38 6.30 8.41 4.72
C PHE A 38 6.33 7.58 3.44
N ALA A 39 5.64 6.44 3.41
CA ALA A 39 5.55 5.58 2.23
C ALA A 39 4.87 6.29 1.04
N GLU A 40 3.80 7.05 1.29
CA GLU A 40 3.08 7.84 0.29
C GLU A 40 3.99 8.92 -0.33
N ALA A 41 4.74 9.64 0.51
CA ALA A 41 5.68 10.65 0.04
C ALA A 41 6.81 10.04 -0.83
N VAL A 42 7.30 8.85 -0.47
CA VAL A 42 8.27 8.09 -1.29
C VAL A 42 7.63 7.69 -2.62
N ALA A 43 6.40 7.17 -2.60
CA ALA A 43 5.73 6.64 -3.78
C ALA A 43 5.39 7.74 -4.81
N THR A 44 4.93 8.89 -4.32
CA THR A 44 4.55 10.06 -5.13
C THR A 44 5.73 10.94 -5.51
N ARG A 45 6.94 10.65 -5.02
CA ARG A 45 8.14 11.49 -5.18
C ARG A 45 7.93 12.92 -4.69
N ASN A 46 7.09 13.09 -3.67
CA ASN A 46 6.85 14.39 -3.04
C ASN A 46 8.00 14.72 -2.09
N GLN A 47 8.99 15.47 -2.57
CA GLN A 47 10.19 15.79 -1.80
C GLN A 47 9.89 16.54 -0.50
N ALA A 48 9.00 17.53 -0.52
CA ALA A 48 8.63 18.29 0.67
C ALA A 48 7.91 17.40 1.70
N GLY A 49 6.97 16.56 1.23
CA GLY A 49 6.30 15.58 2.08
C GLY A 49 7.25 14.53 2.65
N LEU A 50 8.30 14.16 1.90
CA LEU A 50 9.30 13.19 2.34
C LEU A 50 10.16 13.74 3.48
N GLU A 51 10.56 15.00 3.41
CA GLU A 51 11.34 15.65 4.47
C GLU A 51 10.53 15.78 5.77
N GLN A 52 9.26 16.17 5.64
CA GLN A 52 8.34 16.31 6.76
C GLN A 52 8.05 14.95 7.43
N SER A 53 7.63 13.96 6.64
CA SER A 53 7.30 12.62 7.14
C SER A 53 8.51 11.90 7.74
N ARG A 54 9.71 12.05 7.15
CA ARG A 54 10.96 11.51 7.71
C ARG A 54 11.23 12.09 9.11
N THR A 55 11.03 13.39 9.27
CA THR A 55 11.24 14.07 10.56
C THR A 55 10.23 13.60 11.58
N ALA A 56 8.94 13.52 11.21
CA ALA A 56 7.86 13.06 12.07
C ALA A 56 8.06 11.61 12.52
N LEU A 57 8.30 10.69 11.58
CA LEU A 57 8.50 9.27 11.86
C LEU A 57 9.73 9.04 12.76
N ARG A 58 10.85 9.71 12.48
CA ARG A 58 12.04 9.62 13.34
C ARG A 58 11.75 10.13 14.76
N SER A 59 10.96 11.18 14.89
CA SER A 59 10.66 11.79 16.19
C SER A 59 9.84 10.86 17.09
N ILE A 60 8.93 10.08 16.51
CA ILE A 60 8.02 9.21 17.29
C ILE A 60 8.54 7.78 17.43
N ALA A 61 9.18 7.23 16.39
CA ALA A 61 9.57 5.82 16.32
C ALA A 61 11.09 5.60 16.39
N GLY A 62 11.90 6.67 16.33
CA GLY A 62 13.35 6.59 16.35
C GLY A 62 13.98 6.32 14.98
N THR A 63 15.31 6.29 14.96
CA THR A 63 16.09 6.18 13.71
C THR A 63 16.03 4.79 13.11
N ASP A 64 16.05 3.74 13.91
CA ASP A 64 16.07 2.35 13.43
C ASP A 64 14.79 2.03 12.66
N VAL A 65 13.62 2.40 13.21
CA VAL A 65 12.33 2.25 12.53
C VAL A 65 12.28 3.04 11.22
N LEU A 66 12.81 4.27 11.20
CA LEU A 66 12.86 5.07 9.97
C LEU A 66 13.71 4.38 8.89
N VAL A 67 14.86 3.80 9.26
CA VAL A 67 15.75 3.10 8.32
C VAL A 67 15.07 1.87 7.75
N ASP A 68 14.41 1.07 8.59
CA ASP A 68 13.67 -0.11 8.17
C ASP A 68 12.50 0.27 7.24
N ALA A 69 11.72 1.29 7.61
CA ALA A 69 10.64 1.81 6.78
C ALA A 69 11.13 2.28 5.41
N ALA A 70 12.28 2.97 5.36
CA ALA A 70 12.91 3.39 4.11
C ALA A 70 13.33 2.19 3.25
N GLY A 71 13.89 1.15 3.86
CA GLY A 71 14.24 -0.10 3.19
C GLY A 71 13.03 -0.78 2.55
N VAL A 72 11.93 -0.90 3.30
CA VAL A 72 10.68 -1.47 2.81
C VAL A 72 10.10 -0.65 1.67
N ALA A 73 9.95 0.66 1.83
CA ALA A 73 9.39 1.55 0.80
C ALA A 73 10.24 1.50 -0.50
N ALA A 74 11.56 1.52 -0.38
CA ALA A 74 12.47 1.40 -1.53
C ALA A 74 12.35 0.03 -2.22
N ASN A 75 12.18 -1.05 -1.46
CA ASN A 75 12.01 -2.39 -1.99
C ASN A 75 10.75 -2.50 -2.87
N PHE A 76 9.62 -1.97 -2.40
CA PHE A 76 8.37 -1.92 -3.18
C PHE A 76 8.50 -1.04 -4.42
N GLN A 77 9.10 0.14 -4.30
CA GLN A 77 9.36 1.00 -5.46
C GLN A 77 10.23 0.32 -6.53
N ARG A 78 11.18 -0.52 -6.13
CA ARG A 78 11.98 -1.32 -7.07
C ARG A 78 11.14 -2.40 -7.75
N MET A 79 10.41 -3.19 -6.97
CA MET A 79 9.62 -4.33 -7.47
C MET A 79 8.53 -3.89 -8.44
N VAL A 80 7.81 -2.80 -8.14
CA VAL A 80 6.75 -2.25 -9.01
C VAL A 80 7.32 -1.90 -10.39
N ARG A 81 8.46 -1.19 -10.45
CA ARG A 81 9.06 -0.82 -11.75
C ARG A 81 9.53 -2.02 -12.56
N ILE A 82 10.05 -3.06 -11.90
CA ILE A 82 10.44 -4.29 -12.57
C ILE A 82 9.21 -4.98 -13.15
N ALA A 83 8.13 -5.10 -12.36
CA ALA A 83 6.88 -5.70 -12.80
C ALA A 83 6.26 -4.95 -14.00
N ASP A 84 6.21 -3.62 -13.91
CA ASP A 84 5.71 -2.75 -14.98
C ASP A 84 6.55 -2.88 -16.26
N SER A 85 7.88 -2.97 -16.13
CA SER A 85 8.79 -3.06 -17.28
C SER A 85 8.71 -4.40 -18.01
N MET A 86 8.35 -5.48 -17.30
CA MET A 86 8.21 -6.82 -17.89
C MET A 86 6.77 -7.16 -18.26
N GLY A 87 5.80 -6.32 -17.90
CA GLY A 87 4.38 -6.59 -18.11
C GLY A 87 3.91 -7.84 -17.38
N ILE A 88 4.33 -8.04 -16.12
CA ILE A 88 3.90 -9.20 -15.33
C ILE A 88 2.36 -9.22 -15.29
N PRO A 89 1.71 -10.29 -15.80
CA PRO A 89 0.26 -10.36 -15.81
C PRO A 89 -0.28 -10.48 -14.39
N ILE A 90 -1.44 -9.88 -14.15
CA ILE A 90 -2.21 -10.12 -12.93
C ILE A 90 -3.04 -11.38 -13.17
N ASP A 91 -2.92 -12.36 -12.28
CA ASP A 91 -3.72 -13.59 -12.35
C ASP A 91 -5.22 -13.29 -12.24
N ASP A 92 -6.00 -13.97 -13.08
CA ASP A 92 -7.48 -13.99 -13.08
C ASP A 92 -8.13 -12.63 -12.77
N THR A 93 -7.88 -11.64 -13.62
CA THR A 93 -8.47 -10.30 -13.52
C THR A 93 -9.99 -10.30 -13.53
N GLU A 94 -10.60 -11.34 -14.10
CA GLU A 94 -12.05 -11.53 -14.24
C GLU A 94 -12.71 -12.24 -13.06
N SER A 95 -11.94 -12.78 -12.12
CA SER A 95 -12.44 -13.39 -10.90
C SER A 95 -13.41 -12.47 -10.16
N ASP A 96 -14.58 -12.99 -9.78
CA ASP A 96 -15.57 -12.25 -8.97
C ASP A 96 -14.94 -11.72 -7.66
N LEU A 97 -14.01 -12.47 -7.09
CA LEU A 97 -13.25 -12.05 -5.90
C LEU A 97 -12.39 -10.83 -6.20
N GLY A 98 -11.68 -10.82 -7.34
CA GLY A 98 -10.85 -9.71 -7.77
C GLY A 98 -11.68 -8.45 -8.06
N LYS A 99 -12.85 -8.61 -8.71
CA LYS A 99 -13.79 -7.50 -8.97
C LYS A 99 -14.33 -6.91 -7.67
N SER A 100 -14.77 -7.75 -6.74
CA SER A 100 -15.26 -7.32 -5.42
C SER A 100 -14.22 -6.53 -4.63
N VAL A 101 -12.97 -7.02 -4.54
CA VAL A 101 -11.90 -6.33 -3.83
C VAL A 101 -11.58 -4.97 -4.46
N ARG A 102 -11.50 -4.89 -5.79
CA ARG A 102 -11.22 -3.63 -6.49
C ARG A 102 -12.33 -2.60 -6.29
N SER A 103 -13.58 -3.05 -6.32
CA SER A 103 -14.75 -2.21 -6.08
C SER A 103 -14.76 -1.67 -4.65
N GLU A 104 -14.59 -2.54 -3.65
CA GLU A 104 -14.63 -2.15 -2.25
C GLU A 104 -13.49 -1.21 -1.86
N LEU A 105 -12.29 -1.43 -2.41
CA LEU A 105 -11.16 -0.54 -2.21
C LEU A 105 -11.18 0.69 -3.12
N ASP A 106 -12.15 0.82 -4.03
CA ASP A 106 -12.20 1.88 -5.05
C ASP A 106 -10.86 2.05 -5.80
N LEU A 107 -10.25 0.93 -6.22
CA LEU A 107 -8.94 0.97 -6.88
C LEU A 107 -8.99 1.61 -8.28
N GLY A 108 -10.20 1.79 -8.84
CA GLY A 108 -10.42 2.51 -10.10
C GLY A 108 -10.01 3.98 -10.04
N ARG A 109 -9.92 4.59 -8.85
CA ARG A 109 -9.48 5.99 -8.69
C ARG A 109 -8.00 6.24 -9.05
N PHE A 110 -7.18 5.18 -9.07
CA PHE A 110 -5.76 5.31 -9.35
C PHE A 110 -5.48 5.35 -10.85
N ALA A 111 -4.60 6.25 -11.29
CA ALA A 111 -4.26 6.43 -12.70
C ALA A 111 -3.77 5.13 -13.38
N SER A 112 -3.10 4.24 -12.64
CA SER A 112 -2.62 2.95 -13.15
C SER A 112 -3.75 1.95 -13.49
N ALA A 113 -4.97 2.16 -12.99
CA ALA A 113 -6.11 1.28 -13.28
C ALA A 113 -6.40 1.20 -14.80
N GLN A 114 -6.09 2.26 -15.55
CA GLN A 114 -6.22 2.32 -17.01
C GLN A 114 -5.37 1.25 -17.74
N ASN A 115 -4.32 0.74 -17.10
CA ASN A 115 -3.41 -0.26 -17.69
C ASN A 115 -3.81 -1.70 -17.34
N THR A 116 -4.83 -1.88 -16.49
CA THR A 116 -5.28 -3.21 -16.04
C THR A 116 -6.44 -3.75 -16.87
N PHE A 117 -7.25 -2.87 -17.47
CA PHE A 117 -8.48 -3.24 -18.17
C PHE A 117 -8.58 -2.55 -19.53
N GLY A 118 -8.88 -3.34 -20.56
CA GLY A 118 -9.57 -2.93 -21.78
C GLY A 118 -10.97 -3.50 -21.78
#